data_AF-A0A962AU09-F1
#
_entry.id   AF-A0A962AU09-F1
#
_cell.length_a   1.000
_cell.length_b   1.000
_cell.length_c   1.000
_cell.angle_alpha   90.00
_cell.angle_beta   90.00
_cell.angle_gamma   90.00
#
_symmetry.space_group_name_H-M   'P 1'
#
loop_
_entity.id
_entity.type
_entity.pdbx_description
1 polymer ?
#
loop_
_entity_poly.entity_id
_entity_poly.type
_entity_poly.pdbx_seq_one_letter_code
_entity_poly.pdbx_strand_id
1 'polypeptide(L)'
;DSASTVNGNGVGFYLTATAPVAWSAFPNVYFGTDTHISLSAAATGEMAGVLFFEDRALPKGALHAILSNDARNLLGTIYLSRGFLGVASTAPVADQSAYTIIVANALLLYGGPELVLNTNYSATAVPVPQGVGPKNATVYLSQ
;
A
#
# COMPACT_ATOMS: atom_id res chain seq x y z
N ASP A 1 -13.10 16.77 -16.48
CA ASP A 1 -11.83 17.42 -16.11
C ASP A 1 -11.00 16.34 -15.45
N SER A 2 -9.94 15.90 -16.11
CA SER A 2 -9.20 14.67 -15.77
C SER A 2 -7.73 14.97 -15.81
N ALA A 3 -7.11 15.17 -14.66
CA ALA A 3 -5.66 15.11 -14.54
C ALA A 3 -5.25 14.87 -13.09
N SER A 4 -5.43 13.64 -12.61
CA SER A 4 -4.61 13.20 -11.48
C SER A 4 -3.68 12.10 -11.96
N THR A 5 -2.39 12.38 -12.01
CA THR A 5 -1.31 11.42 -12.31
C THR A 5 -0.27 11.51 -11.21
N VAL A 6 0.16 10.38 -10.66
CA VAL A 6 1.28 10.31 -9.73
C VAL A 6 2.16 9.16 -10.17
N ASN A 7 3.40 9.47 -10.53
CA ASN A 7 4.40 8.50 -10.96
C ASN A 7 5.63 8.62 -10.05
N GLY A 8 6.06 7.50 -9.49
CA GLY A 8 7.23 7.43 -8.63
C GLY A 8 7.95 6.10 -8.86
N ASN A 9 9.22 6.17 -9.24
CA ASN A 9 10.06 5.00 -9.37
C ASN A 9 11.18 5.06 -8.33
N GLY A 10 11.28 4.04 -7.50
CA GLY A 10 12.27 3.99 -6.43
C GLY A 10 11.95 4.93 -5.26
N VAL A 11 10.67 5.06 -4.90
CA VAL A 11 10.21 5.97 -3.85
C VAL A 11 9.88 5.24 -2.56
N GLY A 12 9.82 5.98 -1.45
CA GLY A 12 9.29 5.48 -0.18
C GLY A 12 8.68 6.64 0.60
N PHE A 13 7.50 6.43 1.16
CA PHE A 13 6.76 7.44 1.90
C PHE A 13 6.69 7.05 3.38
N TYR A 14 7.32 7.85 4.25
CA TYR A 14 7.23 7.70 5.69
C TYR A 14 6.11 8.59 6.24
N LEU A 15 5.03 7.97 6.69
CA LEU A 15 3.83 8.64 7.19
C LEU A 15 4.00 8.88 8.68
N THR A 16 4.18 10.15 9.07
CA THR A 16 4.39 10.57 10.47
C THR A 16 3.68 11.89 10.74
N ALA A 17 3.51 12.22 12.01
CA ALA A 17 2.91 13.48 12.45
C ALA A 17 3.54 13.91 13.78
N THR A 18 3.67 15.22 13.96
CA THR A 18 4.16 15.80 15.22
C THR A 18 3.04 15.77 16.26
N ALA A 19 3.36 15.30 17.47
CA ALA A 19 2.40 15.30 18.57
C ALA A 19 1.98 16.73 18.98
N PRO A 20 0.73 16.93 19.42
CA PRO A 20 -0.32 15.92 19.59
C PRO A 20 -1.01 15.55 18.26
N VAL A 21 -1.18 14.25 18.00
CA VAL A 21 -1.86 13.76 16.80
C VAL A 21 -3.34 13.56 17.07
N ALA A 22 -4.18 14.45 16.54
CA ALA A 22 -5.63 14.27 16.50
C ALA A 22 -6.04 13.47 15.25
N TRP A 23 -7.23 12.86 15.27
CA TRP A 23 -7.74 12.07 14.14
C TRP A 23 -7.84 12.86 12.82
N SER A 24 -8.05 14.18 12.92
CA SER A 24 -8.12 15.08 11.75
C SER A 24 -6.74 15.35 11.12
N ALA A 25 -5.66 14.99 11.81
CA ALA A 25 -4.28 15.22 11.40
C ALA A 25 -3.54 13.90 11.10
N PHE A 26 -4.27 12.79 10.91
CA PHE A 26 -3.63 11.55 10.48
C PHE A 26 -3.00 11.72 9.09
N PRO A 27 -1.76 11.24 8.88
CA PRO A 27 -1.08 11.28 7.59
C PRO A 27 -1.64 10.20 6.66
N ASN A 28 -2.92 10.33 6.30
CA ASN A 28 -3.63 9.37 5.47
C ASN A 28 -3.12 9.42 4.02
N VAL A 29 -3.15 8.27 3.36
CA VAL A 29 -2.91 8.17 1.91
C VAL A 29 -4.26 8.01 1.25
N TYR A 30 -4.59 8.89 0.29
CA TYR A 30 -5.87 8.89 -0.40
C TYR A 30 -5.65 8.99 -1.91
N PHE A 31 -6.00 7.92 -2.63
CA PHE A 31 -6.08 7.91 -4.09
C PHE A 31 -7.55 7.92 -4.50
N GLY A 32 -8.03 9.06 -4.98
CA GLY A 32 -9.40 9.23 -5.44
C GLY A 32 -9.70 8.47 -6.73
N THR A 33 -10.98 8.36 -7.08
CA THR A 33 -11.49 7.59 -8.23
C THR A 33 -10.83 7.98 -9.56
N ASP A 34 -10.62 9.27 -9.80
CA ASP A 34 -10.05 9.81 -11.06
C ASP A 34 -8.53 10.06 -10.96
N THR A 35 -7.81 9.19 -10.25
CA THR A 35 -6.35 9.26 -10.11
C THR A 35 -5.67 8.13 -10.87
N HIS A 36 -4.61 8.42 -11.61
CA HIS A 36 -3.74 7.47 -12.28
C HIS A 36 -2.44 7.32 -11.46
N ILE A 37 -2.18 6.13 -10.92
CA ILE A 37 -1.05 5.90 -10.00
C ILE A 37 -0.17 4.79 -10.54
N SER A 38 1.13 5.09 -10.64
CA SER A 38 2.16 4.07 -10.80
C SER A 38 3.30 4.35 -9.83
N LEU A 39 3.44 3.46 -8.84
CA LEU A 39 4.46 3.59 -7.81
C LEU A 39 5.27 2.31 -7.69
N SER A 40 6.58 2.47 -7.58
CA SER A 40 7.54 1.41 -7.31
C SER A 40 8.41 1.80 -6.14
N ALA A 41 8.50 0.93 -5.13
CA ALA A 41 9.33 1.15 -3.96
C ALA A 41 10.82 1.24 -4.32
N ALA A 42 11.60 1.87 -3.44
CA ALA A 42 13.06 1.92 -3.56
C ALA A 42 13.67 0.51 -3.63
N ALA A 43 14.64 0.30 -4.53
CA ALA A 43 15.39 -0.95 -4.61
C ALA A 43 16.52 -1.04 -3.56
N THR A 44 16.96 0.10 -3.03
CA THR A 44 18.06 0.20 -2.06
C THR A 44 17.76 1.30 -1.04
N GLY A 45 18.60 1.40 0.01
CA GLY A 45 18.41 2.34 1.11
C GLY A 45 17.55 1.77 2.25
N GLU A 46 17.32 2.58 3.28
CA GLU A 46 16.62 2.14 4.50
C GLU A 46 15.15 1.77 4.24
N MET A 47 14.54 2.38 3.22
CA MET A 47 13.17 2.13 2.78
C MET A 47 13.10 1.11 1.62
N ALA A 48 14.17 0.36 1.34
CA ALA A 48 14.18 -0.60 0.25
C ALA A 48 13.03 -1.61 0.39
N GLY A 49 12.21 -1.74 -0.65
CA GLY A 49 11.05 -2.62 -0.66
C GLY A 49 9.82 -2.08 0.06
N VAL A 50 9.88 -0.89 0.66
CA VAL A 50 8.78 -0.27 1.40
C VAL A 50 8.24 0.92 0.63
N LEU A 51 6.99 0.82 0.18
CA LEU A 51 6.32 1.89 -0.55
C LEU A 51 5.71 2.92 0.42
N PHE A 52 4.93 2.44 1.38
CA PHE A 52 4.35 3.27 2.45
C PHE A 52 4.73 2.67 3.79
N PHE A 53 5.22 3.49 4.71
CA PHE A 53 5.50 3.10 6.08
C PHE A 53 4.82 4.06 7.04
N GLU A 54 3.85 3.55 7.78
CA GLU A 54 3.23 4.23 8.89
C GLU A 54 4.10 4.13 10.13
N ASP A 55 4.44 5.30 10.69
CA ASP A 55 5.14 5.41 11.96
C ASP A 55 4.34 4.68 13.04
N ARG A 56 4.99 3.72 13.70
CA ARG A 56 4.37 2.87 14.72
C ARG A 56 4.00 3.63 15.99
N ALA A 57 4.52 4.84 16.18
CA ALA A 57 4.18 5.74 17.27
C ALA A 57 2.84 6.47 17.04
N LEU A 58 2.27 6.43 15.83
CA LEU A 58 0.98 7.04 15.55
C LEU A 58 -0.16 6.34 16.31
N PRO A 59 -1.21 7.08 16.71
CA PRO A 59 -2.43 6.48 17.20
C PRO A 59 -3.04 5.53 16.16
N LYS A 60 -3.79 4.53 16.62
CA LYS A 60 -4.48 3.58 15.74
C LYS A 60 -5.70 4.23 15.07
N GLY A 61 -6.06 3.70 13.90
CA GLY A 61 -7.33 4.01 13.23
C GLY A 61 -7.26 5.04 12.10
N ALA A 62 -6.06 5.42 11.64
CA ALA A 62 -5.90 6.17 10.39
C ALA A 62 -6.53 5.39 9.23
N LEU A 63 -7.29 6.05 8.37
CA LEU A 63 -7.92 5.42 7.20
C LEU A 63 -7.17 5.84 5.94
N HIS A 64 -6.51 4.87 5.31
CA HIS A 64 -5.88 5.01 4.01
C HIS A 64 -6.83 4.43 2.96
N ALA A 65 -6.96 5.07 1.80
CA ALA A 65 -7.93 4.67 0.79
C ALA A 65 -7.33 4.62 -0.62
N ILE A 66 -7.59 3.51 -1.31
CA ILE A 66 -7.33 3.32 -2.73
C ILE A 66 -8.67 3.17 -3.41
N LEU A 67 -9.15 4.26 -4.01
CA LEU A 67 -10.43 4.33 -4.71
C LEU A 67 -10.27 4.41 -6.24
N SER A 68 -9.04 4.62 -6.70
CA SER A 68 -8.70 4.72 -8.12
C SER A 68 -8.90 3.39 -8.84
N ASN A 69 -9.50 3.45 -10.03
CA ASN A 69 -9.58 2.33 -10.98
C ASN A 69 -8.28 2.09 -11.77
N ASP A 70 -7.33 3.01 -11.66
CA ASP A 70 -6.05 3.00 -12.38
C ASP A 70 -4.86 2.76 -11.46
N ALA A 71 -5.10 2.34 -10.21
CA ALA A 71 -4.07 1.93 -9.25
C ALA A 71 -3.49 0.54 -9.59
N ARG A 72 -3.10 0.33 -10.85
CA ARG A 72 -2.67 -0.97 -11.40
C ARG A 72 -1.28 -1.38 -10.92
N ASN A 73 -0.42 -0.42 -10.59
CA ASN A 73 0.94 -0.68 -10.11
C ASN A 73 1.26 0.04 -8.79
N LEU A 74 1.37 -0.73 -7.71
CA LEU A 74 1.75 -0.34 -6.35
C LEU A 74 2.85 -1.29 -5.83
N LEU A 75 3.95 -1.37 -6.56
CA LEU A 75 5.02 -2.36 -6.32
C LEU A 75 5.75 -2.07 -5.01
N GLY A 76 5.69 -3.01 -4.08
CA GLY A 76 6.40 -2.95 -2.80
C GLY A 76 5.56 -3.36 -1.60
N THR A 77 5.99 -2.91 -0.42
CA THR A 77 5.30 -3.15 0.86
C THR A 77 4.53 -1.92 1.31
N ILE A 78 3.24 -2.09 1.59
CA ILE A 78 2.36 -1.12 2.24
C ILE A 78 2.26 -1.50 3.73
N TYR A 79 2.99 -0.80 4.58
CA TYR A 79 3.08 -1.06 6.01
C TYR A 79 2.29 -0.02 6.81
N LEU A 80 1.04 -0.35 7.15
CA LEU A 80 0.05 0.49 7.85
C LEU A 80 -0.42 -0.21 9.14
N SER A 81 0.53 -0.58 10.01
CA SER A 81 0.25 -1.45 11.18
C SER A 81 -0.71 -0.88 12.24
N ARG A 82 -1.00 0.42 12.19
CA ARG A 82 -1.93 1.17 13.06
C ARG A 82 -3.20 1.58 12.32
N GLY A 83 -3.11 1.80 11.02
CA GLY A 83 -4.23 2.20 10.17
C GLY A 83 -5.01 1.05 9.52
N PHE A 84 -6.14 1.44 8.92
CA PHE A 84 -6.95 0.62 8.03
C PHE A 84 -6.61 0.94 6.59
N LEU A 85 -6.53 -0.08 5.74
CA LEU A 85 -6.45 0.08 4.30
C LEU A 85 -7.82 -0.21 3.68
N GLY A 86 -8.47 0.82 3.16
CA GLY A 86 -9.69 0.72 2.36
C GLY A 86 -9.35 0.60 0.88
N VAL A 87 -9.97 -0.37 0.21
CA VAL A 87 -9.93 -0.52 -1.24
C VAL A 87 -11.35 -0.57 -1.76
N ALA A 88 -11.67 0.30 -2.72
CA ALA A 88 -12.95 0.32 -3.40
C ALA A 88 -12.75 0.74 -4.86
N SER A 89 -12.76 -0.22 -5.76
CA SER A 89 -12.51 0.00 -7.17
C SER A 89 -13.33 -1.00 -7.99
N THR A 90 -13.73 -0.59 -9.20
CA THR A 90 -14.40 -1.45 -10.17
C THR A 90 -13.41 -2.13 -11.13
N ALA A 91 -12.11 -1.91 -10.94
CA ALA A 91 -11.03 -2.49 -11.74
C ALA A 91 -10.01 -3.18 -10.81
N PRO A 92 -9.20 -4.13 -11.33
CA PRO A 92 -8.14 -4.73 -10.55
C PRO A 92 -7.15 -3.69 -10.00
N VAL A 93 -6.79 -3.84 -8.73
CA VAL A 93 -5.82 -3.00 -8.02
C VAL A 93 -4.53 -3.78 -7.81
N ALA A 94 -3.39 -3.15 -8.11
CA ALA A 94 -2.04 -3.69 -7.98
C ALA A 94 -1.73 -4.96 -8.80
N ASP A 95 -2.57 -5.30 -9.78
CA ASP A 95 -2.43 -6.49 -10.62
C ASP A 95 -1.19 -6.48 -11.52
N GLN A 96 -0.67 -5.30 -11.86
CA GLN A 96 0.54 -5.14 -12.66
C GLN A 96 1.81 -5.06 -11.82
N SER A 97 1.70 -5.08 -10.50
CA SER A 97 2.86 -5.13 -9.62
C SER A 97 3.45 -6.54 -9.60
N ALA A 98 4.77 -6.65 -9.75
CA ALA A 98 5.47 -7.93 -9.59
C ALA A 98 5.16 -8.57 -8.23
N TYR A 99 5.05 -7.75 -7.18
CA TYR A 99 4.47 -8.13 -5.90
C TYR A 99 3.87 -6.93 -5.18
N THR A 100 2.94 -7.20 -4.27
CA THR A 100 2.45 -6.24 -3.28
C THR A 100 2.31 -6.95 -1.94
N ILE A 101 2.88 -6.39 -0.89
CA ILE A 101 2.71 -6.91 0.48
C ILE A 101 1.95 -5.87 1.30
N ILE A 102 0.93 -6.29 2.03
CA ILE A 102 0.12 -5.40 2.85
C ILE A 102 0.21 -5.86 4.30
N VAL A 103 0.67 -4.97 5.17
CA VAL A 103 0.60 -5.13 6.62
C VAL A 103 -0.26 -4.02 7.16
N ALA A 104 -1.56 -4.26 7.33
CA ALA A 104 -2.52 -3.28 7.84
C ALA A 104 -3.15 -3.77 9.16
N ASN A 105 -3.71 -2.86 9.98
CA ASN A 105 -4.50 -3.27 11.13
C ASN A 105 -5.81 -3.96 10.70
N ALA A 106 -6.43 -3.45 9.64
CA ALA A 106 -7.53 -4.10 8.95
C ALA A 106 -7.49 -3.76 7.45
N LEU A 107 -7.97 -4.69 6.63
CA LEU A 107 -8.22 -4.48 5.22
C LEU A 107 -9.73 -4.39 5.02
N LEU A 108 -10.19 -3.31 4.37
CA LEU A 108 -11.60 -3.03 4.14
C LEU A 108 -11.85 -3.04 2.63
N LEU A 109 -12.56 -4.05 2.13
CA LEU A 109 -12.86 -4.22 0.71
C LEU A 109 -14.33 -3.86 0.46
N TYR A 110 -14.57 -2.76 -0.27
CA TYR A 110 -15.92 -2.24 -0.49
C TYR A 110 -16.35 -2.34 -1.96
N GLY A 111 -17.57 -2.84 -2.18
CA GLY A 111 -18.14 -2.96 -3.53
C GLY A 111 -17.59 -4.13 -4.36
N GLY A 112 -16.94 -5.11 -3.72
CA GLY A 112 -16.36 -6.28 -4.39
C GLY A 112 -15.15 -5.96 -5.29
N PRO A 113 -14.14 -5.22 -4.80
CA PRO A 113 -12.97 -4.90 -5.59
C PRO A 113 -12.10 -6.15 -5.79
N GLU A 114 -11.34 -6.17 -6.87
CA GLU A 114 -10.29 -7.17 -7.08
C GLU A 114 -8.94 -6.57 -6.63
N LEU A 115 -8.47 -6.98 -5.45
CA LEU A 115 -7.14 -6.62 -4.96
C LEU A 115 -6.17 -7.77 -5.23
N VAL A 116 -5.19 -7.54 -6.10
CA VAL A 116 -4.25 -8.57 -6.53
C VAL A 116 -2.94 -8.46 -5.75
N LEU A 117 -2.52 -9.59 -5.16
CA LEU A 117 -1.28 -9.71 -4.40
C LEU A 117 -0.36 -10.73 -5.09
N ASN A 118 0.33 -10.28 -6.13
CA ASN A 118 1.33 -11.10 -6.81
C ASN A 118 2.52 -11.41 -5.88
N THR A 119 3.26 -12.47 -6.21
CA THR A 119 4.42 -12.94 -5.44
C THR A 119 5.64 -13.22 -6.35
N ASN A 120 5.72 -12.53 -7.50
CA ASN A 120 6.81 -12.69 -8.45
C ASN A 120 8.02 -11.83 -8.03
N TYR A 121 8.60 -12.16 -6.88
CA TYR A 121 9.71 -11.41 -6.31
C TYR A 121 10.97 -11.38 -7.20
N SER A 122 11.13 -12.37 -8.08
CA SER A 122 12.23 -12.43 -9.05
C SER A 122 12.06 -11.52 -10.27
N ALA A 123 10.85 -10.99 -10.53
CA ALA A 123 10.59 -10.12 -11.68
C ALA A 123 10.89 -8.64 -11.43
N THR A 124 11.49 -8.30 -10.28
CA THR A 124 11.86 -6.93 -9.93
C THR A 124 13.16 -6.88 -9.14
N ALA A 125 13.86 -5.74 -9.21
CA ALA A 125 15.00 -5.45 -8.34
C ALA A 125 14.58 -4.92 -6.97
N VAL A 126 13.31 -4.58 -6.78
CA VAL A 126 12.78 -4.09 -5.50
C VAL A 126 12.77 -5.26 -4.50
N PRO A 127 13.59 -5.23 -3.43
CA PRO A 127 13.71 -6.36 -2.52
C PRO A 127 12.45 -6.48 -1.67
N VAL A 128 12.22 -7.65 -1.10
CA VAL A 128 11.17 -7.83 -0.09
C VAL A 128 11.75 -7.47 1.29
N PRO A 129 11.14 -6.55 2.06
CA PRO A 129 11.65 -6.20 3.37
C PRO A 129 11.66 -7.41 4.31
N GLN A 130 12.65 -7.45 5.21
CA GLN A 130 12.79 -8.55 6.16
C GLN A 130 11.54 -8.68 7.03
N GLY A 131 11.05 -9.92 7.19
CA GLY A 131 9.95 -10.24 8.10
C GLY A 131 8.53 -10.15 7.51
N VAL A 132 8.36 -9.53 6.34
CA VAL A 132 7.06 -9.39 5.65
C VAL A 132 6.97 -10.17 4.34
N GLY A 133 8.06 -10.80 3.92
CA GLY A 133 8.10 -11.68 2.74
C GLY A 133 7.61 -13.10 2.99
N PRO A 134 7.78 -14.00 2.00
CA PRO A 134 7.36 -15.38 2.07
C PRO A 134 7.83 -16.04 3.34
N LYS A 135 6.88 -16.34 4.22
CA LYS A 135 7.05 -17.31 5.30
C LYS A 135 6.63 -18.63 4.68
N ASN A 136 7.39 -19.71 4.89
CA ASN A 136 7.03 -21.07 4.44
C ASN A 136 5.81 -21.64 5.19
N ALA A 137 4.83 -20.81 5.52
CA ALA A 137 3.61 -21.16 6.24
C ALA A 137 2.43 -21.07 5.26
N THR A 138 1.74 -22.19 5.07
CA THR A 138 0.49 -22.24 4.32
C THR A 138 -0.57 -21.42 5.05
N VAL A 139 -1.06 -20.36 4.42
CA VAL A 139 -2.14 -19.52 4.96
C VAL A 139 -3.45 -19.97 4.32
N TYR A 140 -4.41 -20.39 5.15
CA TYR A 140 -5.78 -20.67 4.71
C TYR A 140 -6.70 -19.52 5.12
N LEU A 141 -7.53 -19.06 4.19
CA LEU A 141 -8.71 -18.25 4.49
C LEU A 141 -9.89 -19.21 4.62
N SER A 142 -10.32 -19.47 5.85
CA SER A 142 -11.61 -20.12 6.09
C SER A 142 -12.70 -19.05 6.09
N GLN A 143 -13.72 -19.24 5.25
CA GLN A 143 -14.90 -18.38 5.19
C GLN A 143 -15.92 -18.76 6.25
#